data_AF-A0AAV9DU09-F1
#
_entry.id   AF-A0AAV9DU09-F1
#
_cell.length_a   1.000
_cell.length_b   1.000
_cell.length_c   1.000
_cell.angle_alpha   90.00
_cell.angle_beta   90.00
_cell.angle_gamma   90.00
#
_symmetry.space_group_name_H-M   'P 1'
#
loop_
_entity.id
_entity.type
_entity.pdbx_description
1 polymer ?
#
loop_
_entity_poly.entity_id
_entity_poly.type
_entity_poly.pdbx_seq_one_letter_code
_entity_poly.pdbx_strand_id
1 'polypeptide(L)'
;MASALAADICALVSNAWSWWWDAKNRADELWRSILTFMVAMTIVFSYATTVKKRRRRDGQPGPPPGPRGLPLLGSLPFLRRDVHRQFTELAREYGPIFGLRLGSKQWVVVTSASLAKEVLRDHDATFANRDMPVASRVASRGGLDVAWGQLDDPHWRPVRKLCTRELLNGASVDALRGMRRMEVRRTVGELYGKAGARVNVGEVAFMCAVNVIMSALWGGARLLEGELREKMGELMDLSVKPNVSDFFPVLAGLDLQGIERQMKRLMGWFDGMFDAIIKERLRVMRGKKREGASGDFLETLLRTRESGSSEIELTMDHIKGLFLDG
;
A
#
# COMPACT_ATOMS: atom_id res chain seq x y z
N MET A 1 32.31 -43.41 -15.10
CA MET A 1 30.97 -43.57 -14.45
C MET A 1 30.38 -42.23 -14.01
N ALA A 2 31.09 -41.39 -13.24
CA ALA A 2 30.56 -40.08 -12.79
C ALA A 2 30.23 -39.10 -13.94
N SER A 3 31.00 -39.13 -15.05
CA SER A 3 30.75 -38.28 -16.23
C SER A 3 29.51 -38.68 -17.03
N ALA A 4 29.21 -39.98 -17.12
CA ALA A 4 28.02 -40.49 -17.81
C ALA A 4 26.75 -40.17 -17.02
N LEU A 5 26.77 -40.40 -15.70
CA LEU A 5 25.69 -40.02 -14.79
C LEU A 5 25.40 -38.51 -14.80
N ALA A 6 26.44 -37.68 -14.87
CA ALA A 6 26.27 -36.23 -14.99
C ALA A 6 25.64 -35.82 -16.33
N ALA A 7 26.01 -36.49 -17.43
CA ALA A 7 25.42 -36.26 -18.75
C ALA A 7 23.95 -36.69 -18.79
N ASP A 8 23.61 -37.83 -18.20
CA ASP A 8 22.24 -38.36 -18.15
C ASP A 8 21.32 -37.47 -17.29
N ILE A 9 21.81 -36.95 -16.17
CA ILE A 9 21.05 -36.00 -15.33
C ILE A 9 20.86 -34.66 -16.07
N CYS A 10 21.88 -34.16 -16.78
CA CYS A 10 21.75 -32.95 -17.60
C CYS A 10 20.74 -33.14 -18.75
N ALA A 11 20.70 -34.31 -19.39
CA ALA A 11 19.72 -34.63 -20.42
C ALA A 11 18.30 -34.71 -19.85
N LEU A 12 18.12 -35.33 -18.68
CA LEU A 12 16.82 -35.47 -18.02
C LEU A 12 16.24 -34.10 -17.61
N VAL A 13 17.07 -33.23 -17.02
CA VAL A 13 16.65 -31.91 -16.55
C VAL A 13 16.40 -30.96 -17.72
N SER A 14 17.21 -31.01 -18.78
CA SER A 14 17.02 -30.15 -19.96
C SER A 14 15.77 -30.54 -20.77
N ASN A 15 15.43 -31.83 -20.83
CA ASN A 15 14.24 -32.32 -21.53
C ASN A 15 12.93 -32.03 -20.79
N ALA A 16 12.95 -31.78 -19.48
CA ALA A 16 11.75 -31.56 -18.67
C ALA A 16 10.96 -30.28 -19.05
N TRP A 17 11.59 -29.31 -19.74
CA TRP A 17 10.95 -28.06 -20.18
C TRP A 17 11.11 -27.82 -21.70
N SER A 18 11.47 -28.87 -22.45
CA SER A 18 11.62 -28.84 -23.91
C SER A 18 10.34 -28.42 -24.64
N TRP A 19 9.17 -28.64 -24.03
CA TRP A 19 7.86 -28.21 -24.52
C TRP A 19 7.69 -26.68 -24.60
N TRP A 20 8.48 -25.91 -23.84
CA TRP A 20 8.39 -24.45 -23.80
C TRP A 20 9.39 -23.75 -24.72
N TRP A 21 10.50 -24.43 -25.08
CA TRP A 21 11.53 -23.91 -25.97
C TRP A 21 11.98 -24.98 -26.96
N ASP A 22 11.47 -24.85 -28.18
CA ASP A 22 11.82 -25.71 -29.29
C ASP A 22 13.16 -25.26 -29.90
N ALA A 23 14.23 -25.95 -29.52
CA ALA A 23 15.58 -25.64 -29.97
C ALA A 23 15.73 -26.11 -31.42
N LYS A 24 15.88 -25.17 -32.36
CA LYS A 24 15.91 -25.50 -33.79
C LYS A 24 17.31 -25.82 -34.29
N ASN A 25 18.32 -25.29 -33.62
CA ASN A 25 19.72 -25.46 -33.99
C ASN A 25 20.59 -25.81 -32.77
N ARG A 26 21.80 -26.31 -33.03
CA ARG A 26 22.79 -26.69 -32.01
C ARG A 26 23.14 -25.56 -31.04
N ALA A 27 23.07 -24.30 -31.49
CA ALA A 27 23.26 -23.13 -30.63
C ALA A 27 22.11 -22.95 -29.62
N ASP A 28 20.86 -23.23 -30.02
CA ASP A 28 19.69 -23.14 -29.15
C ASP A 28 19.73 -24.23 -28.07
N GLU A 29 20.20 -25.43 -28.42
CA GLU A 29 20.39 -26.52 -27.46
C GLU A 29 21.45 -26.18 -26.41
N LEU A 30 22.54 -25.53 -26.82
CA LEU A 30 23.57 -25.04 -25.91
C LEU A 30 23.01 -23.96 -24.98
N TRP A 31 22.28 -22.97 -25.51
CA TRP A 31 21.65 -21.93 -24.69
C TRP A 31 20.62 -22.49 -23.71
N ARG A 32 19.80 -23.45 -24.14
CA ARG A 32 18.84 -24.16 -23.29
C ARG A 32 19.56 -24.90 -22.16
N SER A 33 20.64 -25.61 -22.48
CA SER A 33 21.45 -26.34 -21.49
C SER A 33 22.11 -25.38 -20.48
N ILE A 34 22.70 -24.28 -20.96
CA ILE A 34 23.29 -23.24 -20.11
C ILE A 34 22.24 -22.64 -19.17
N LEU A 35 21.06 -22.29 -19.69
CA LEU A 35 19.97 -21.72 -18.89
C LEU A 35 19.48 -22.70 -17.82
N THR A 36 19.26 -23.98 -18.19
CA THR A 36 18.84 -25.01 -17.23
C THR A 36 19.86 -25.22 -16.12
N PHE A 37 21.16 -25.22 -16.47
CA PHE A 37 22.23 -25.35 -15.48
C PHE A 37 22.32 -24.12 -14.57
N MET A 38 22.19 -22.91 -15.11
CA MET A 38 22.15 -21.68 -14.31
C MET A 38 20.99 -21.67 -13.33
N VAL A 39 19.79 -22.09 -13.76
CA VAL A 39 18.59 -22.20 -12.91
C VAL A 39 18.80 -23.26 -11.82
N ALA A 40 19.31 -24.45 -12.17
CA ALA A 40 19.60 -25.51 -11.20
C ALA A 40 20.64 -25.05 -10.17
N MET A 41 21.72 -24.40 -10.60
CA MET A 41 22.74 -23.82 -9.73
C MET A 41 22.20 -22.75 -8.80
N THR A 42 21.31 -21.86 -9.27
CA THR A 42 20.68 -20.86 -8.41
C THR A 42 19.75 -21.50 -7.39
N ILE A 43 19.01 -22.55 -7.75
CA ILE A 43 18.16 -23.30 -6.81
C ILE A 43 19.04 -23.96 -5.73
N VAL A 44 20.09 -24.68 -6.12
CA VAL A 44 21.02 -25.34 -5.18
C VAL A 44 21.70 -24.33 -4.27
N PHE A 45 22.20 -23.22 -4.82
CA PHE A 45 22.82 -22.14 -4.04
C PHE A 45 21.82 -21.48 -3.07
N SER A 46 20.59 -21.22 -3.52
CA SER A 46 19.53 -20.68 -2.67
C SER A 46 19.13 -21.64 -1.54
N TYR A 47 19.11 -22.94 -1.81
CA TYR A 47 18.84 -23.97 -0.81
C TYR A 47 19.98 -24.05 0.20
N ALA A 48 21.23 -24.12 -0.27
CA ALA A 48 22.42 -24.16 0.59
C ALA A 48 22.53 -22.93 1.50
N THR A 49 22.26 -21.73 0.97
CA THR A 49 22.26 -20.49 1.76
C THR A 49 21.11 -20.46 2.78
N THR A 50 19.95 -21.01 2.44
CA THR A 50 18.82 -21.14 3.38
C THR A 50 19.13 -22.11 4.52
N VAL A 51 19.73 -23.27 4.23
CA VAL A 51 20.17 -24.25 5.24
C VAL A 51 21.27 -23.67 6.13
N LYS A 52 22.25 -22.96 5.55
CA LYS A 52 23.32 -22.29 6.31
C LYS A 52 22.77 -21.21 7.24
N LYS A 53 21.80 -20.41 6.78
CA LYS A 53 21.10 -19.41 7.63
C LYS A 53 20.33 -20.06 8.78
N ARG A 54 19.70 -21.23 8.55
CA ARG A 54 19.03 -22.00 9.61
C ARG A 54 20.01 -22.51 10.66
N ARG A 55 21.12 -23.12 10.24
CA ARG A 55 22.17 -23.60 11.16
C ARG A 55 22.80 -22.48 12.00
N ARG A 56 22.96 -21.28 11.42
CA ARG A 56 23.46 -20.11 12.16
C ARG A 56 22.52 -19.60 13.26
N ARG A 57 21.25 -20.03 13.26
CA ARG A 57 20.24 -19.67 14.27
C ARG A 57 20.16 -20.66 15.43
N ASP A 58 20.95 -21.73 15.44
CA ASP A 58 21.00 -22.65 16.57
C ASP A 58 21.42 -21.88 17.84
N GLY A 59 20.47 -21.70 18.77
CA GLY A 59 20.63 -20.95 20.02
C GLY A 59 19.72 -19.73 20.19
N GLN A 60 19.00 -19.28 19.15
CA GLN A 60 17.97 -18.24 19.27
C GLN A 60 16.56 -18.85 19.20
N PRO A 61 15.54 -18.26 19.87
CA PRO A 61 14.16 -18.65 19.66
C PRO A 61 13.83 -18.66 18.17
N GLY A 62 13.34 -19.80 17.68
CA GLY A 62 12.94 -19.95 16.29
C GLY A 62 11.83 -18.97 15.91
N PRO A 63 11.65 -18.66 14.61
CA PRO A 63 10.46 -17.92 14.19
C PRO A 63 9.19 -18.69 14.59
N PRO A 64 8.03 -18.01 14.68
CA PRO A 64 6.76 -18.68 14.91
C PRO A 64 6.55 -19.85 13.94
N PRO A 65 5.80 -20.90 14.35
CA PRO A 65 5.47 -22.02 13.48
C PRO A 65 4.75 -21.54 12.22
N GLY A 66 4.76 -22.31 11.15
CA GLY A 66 4.01 -21.93 9.95
C GLY A 66 4.32 -22.74 8.69
N PRO A 67 3.60 -22.45 7.59
CA PRO A 67 3.67 -23.23 6.38
C PRO A 67 5.06 -23.18 5.75
N ARG A 68 5.53 -24.32 5.24
CA ARG A 68 6.80 -24.42 4.51
C ARG A 68 6.61 -23.92 3.08
N GLY A 69 7.27 -22.82 2.74
CA GLY A 69 7.30 -22.28 1.39
C GLY A 69 8.43 -22.85 0.50
N LEU A 70 8.39 -22.50 -0.79
CA LEU A 70 9.45 -22.83 -1.74
C LEU A 70 10.73 -22.02 -1.44
N PRO A 71 11.92 -22.50 -1.85
CA PRO A 71 13.13 -21.68 -1.87
C PRO A 71 12.89 -20.38 -2.65
N LEU A 72 13.42 -19.27 -2.15
CA LEU A 72 13.28 -17.89 -2.69
C LEU A 72 11.87 -17.29 -2.66
N LEU A 73 10.83 -18.00 -3.12
CA LEU A 73 9.46 -17.50 -3.23
C LEU A 73 8.67 -17.57 -1.92
N GLY A 74 9.04 -18.49 -1.02
CA GLY A 74 8.30 -18.76 0.19
C GLY A 74 6.89 -19.27 -0.14
N SER A 75 5.88 -18.76 0.54
CA SER A 75 4.47 -19.14 0.39
C SER A 75 3.74 -18.37 -0.72
N LEU A 76 4.40 -17.45 -1.45
CA LEU A 76 3.77 -16.65 -2.51
C LEU A 76 2.96 -17.47 -3.52
N PRO A 77 3.48 -18.59 -4.09
CA PRO A 77 2.73 -19.35 -5.10
C PRO A 77 1.50 -20.07 -4.53
N PHE A 78 1.43 -20.21 -3.22
CA PHE A 78 0.34 -20.88 -2.52
C PHE A 78 -0.66 -19.89 -1.91
N LEU A 79 -0.43 -18.58 -2.03
CA LEU A 79 -1.38 -17.57 -1.56
C LEU A 79 -2.61 -17.52 -2.45
N ARG A 80 -3.78 -17.59 -1.82
CA ARG A 80 -5.07 -17.43 -2.48
C ARG A 80 -5.44 -15.95 -2.55
N ARG A 81 -6.38 -15.59 -3.43
CA ARG A 81 -6.92 -14.22 -3.51
C ARG A 81 -7.62 -13.80 -2.21
N ASP A 82 -8.28 -14.74 -1.54
CA ASP A 82 -8.94 -14.54 -0.24
C ASP A 82 -7.97 -14.74 0.93
N VAL A 83 -6.86 -13.99 0.94
CA VAL A 83 -5.74 -14.14 1.91
C VAL A 83 -6.19 -14.18 3.36
N HIS A 84 -7.18 -13.37 3.74
CA HIS A 84 -7.70 -13.30 5.11
C HIS A 84 -8.41 -14.59 5.54
N ARG A 85 -9.11 -15.28 4.62
CA ARG A 85 -9.73 -16.60 4.89
C ARG A 85 -8.66 -17.67 4.99
N GLN A 86 -7.70 -17.67 4.07
CA GLN A 86 -6.57 -18.59 4.12
C GLN A 86 -5.78 -18.45 5.43
N PHE A 87 -5.56 -17.22 5.92
CA PHE A 87 -4.89 -16.99 7.21
C PHE A 87 -5.71 -17.49 8.39
N THR A 88 -7.04 -17.46 8.31
CA THR A 88 -7.92 -18.06 9.31
C THR A 88 -7.78 -19.59 9.32
N GLU A 89 -7.68 -20.22 8.15
CA GLU A 89 -7.43 -21.66 8.02
C GLU A 89 -6.06 -22.03 8.61
N LEU A 90 -5.00 -21.29 8.25
CA LEU A 90 -3.66 -21.51 8.78
C LEU A 90 -3.57 -21.29 10.29
N ALA A 91 -4.32 -20.33 10.85
CA ALA A 91 -4.36 -20.11 12.30
C ALA A 91 -4.92 -21.32 13.07
N ARG A 92 -5.82 -22.11 12.45
CA ARG A 92 -6.33 -23.36 13.05
C ARG A 92 -5.28 -24.46 13.08
N GLU A 93 -4.34 -24.45 12.14
CA GLU A 93 -3.28 -25.44 12.02
C GLU A 93 -2.03 -25.08 12.84
N TYR A 94 -1.59 -23.82 12.75
CA TYR A 94 -0.32 -23.36 13.33
C TYR A 94 -0.49 -22.56 14.64
N GLY A 95 -1.73 -22.25 15.03
CA GLY A 95 -2.05 -21.48 16.22
C GLY A 95 -2.25 -19.98 15.95
N PRO A 96 -2.54 -19.20 17.00
CA PRO A 96 -2.96 -17.81 16.89
C PRO A 96 -1.84 -16.83 16.47
N ILE A 97 -0.59 -17.30 16.46
CA ILE A 97 0.59 -16.63 15.94
C ILE A 97 1.38 -17.59 15.06
N PHE A 98 1.55 -17.23 13.79
CA PHE A 98 2.30 -18.07 12.86
C PHE A 98 3.11 -17.23 11.87
N GLY A 99 4.18 -17.82 11.35
CA GLY A 99 5.12 -17.19 10.43
C GLY A 99 4.98 -17.74 9.03
N LEU A 100 5.09 -16.87 8.02
CA LEU A 100 5.20 -17.27 6.62
C LEU A 100 6.19 -16.38 5.91
N ARG A 101 6.79 -16.88 4.84
CA ARG A 101 7.75 -16.12 4.04
C ARG A 101 7.10 -15.71 2.74
N LEU A 102 7.07 -14.43 2.41
CA LEU A 102 6.57 -13.92 1.12
C LEU A 102 7.73 -13.33 0.34
N GLY A 103 8.21 -14.06 -0.66
CA GLY A 103 9.43 -13.74 -1.39
C GLY A 103 10.63 -13.73 -0.45
N SER A 104 11.30 -12.58 -0.35
CA SER A 104 12.45 -12.42 0.55
C SER A 104 12.09 -12.00 1.97
N LYS A 105 10.83 -11.64 2.25
CA LYS A 105 10.37 -11.07 3.53
C LYS A 105 9.74 -12.13 4.43
N GLN A 106 10.03 -12.04 5.74
CA GLN A 106 9.37 -12.83 6.77
C GLN A 106 8.15 -12.06 7.29
N TRP A 107 7.00 -12.72 7.31
CA TRP A 107 5.75 -12.21 7.83
C TRP A 107 5.34 -13.00 9.07
N VAL A 108 4.74 -12.31 10.03
CA VAL A 108 4.12 -12.92 11.21
C VAL A 108 2.66 -12.48 11.21
N VAL A 109 1.77 -13.45 11.31
CA VAL A 109 0.32 -13.24 11.35
C VAL A 109 -0.16 -13.46 12.76
N VAL A 110 -0.90 -12.50 13.28
CA VAL A 110 -1.53 -12.54 14.61
C VAL A 110 -3.04 -12.56 14.42
N THR A 111 -3.71 -13.53 15.03
CA THR A 111 -5.15 -13.78 14.81
C THR A 111 -5.99 -13.81 16.10
N SER A 112 -5.39 -13.58 17.27
CA SER A 112 -6.12 -13.48 18.54
C SER A 112 -6.14 -12.06 19.09
N ALA A 113 -7.23 -11.70 19.78
CA ALA A 113 -7.38 -10.38 20.37
C ALA A 113 -6.35 -10.09 21.48
N SER A 114 -5.96 -11.10 22.27
CA SER A 114 -4.94 -10.96 23.32
C SER A 114 -3.57 -10.63 22.72
N LEU A 115 -3.15 -11.35 21.68
CA LEU A 115 -1.89 -11.07 21.00
C LEU A 115 -1.93 -9.75 20.20
N ALA A 116 -3.08 -9.42 19.60
CA ALA A 116 -3.24 -8.14 18.93
C ALA A 116 -3.10 -6.96 19.92
N LYS A 117 -3.62 -7.10 21.15
CA LYS A 117 -3.40 -6.12 22.22
C LYS A 117 -1.91 -6.03 22.59
N GLU A 118 -1.24 -7.17 22.76
CA GLU A 118 0.19 -7.19 23.08
C GLU A 118 1.01 -6.44 22.03
N VAL A 119 0.76 -6.69 20.74
CA VAL A 119 1.46 -6.05 19.61
C VAL A 119 1.09 -4.58 19.44
N LEU A 120 -0.20 -4.24 19.46
CA LEU A 120 -0.71 -2.92 19.08
C LEU A 120 -0.84 -1.93 20.25
N ARG A 121 -0.70 -2.39 21.49
CA ARG A 121 -0.82 -1.56 22.70
C ARG A 121 0.36 -1.75 23.64
N ASP A 122 0.64 -2.98 24.05
CA ASP A 122 1.62 -3.20 25.13
C ASP A 122 3.07 -3.05 24.60
N HIS A 123 3.29 -3.31 23.31
CA HIS A 123 4.56 -3.14 22.59
C HIS A 123 4.43 -2.22 21.35
N ASP A 124 3.51 -1.26 21.38
CA ASP A 124 3.17 -0.41 20.24
C ASP A 124 4.39 0.33 19.64
N ALA A 125 5.29 0.85 20.48
CA ALA A 125 6.49 1.55 20.04
C ALA A 125 7.46 0.66 19.24
N THR A 126 7.43 -0.66 19.45
CA THR A 126 8.25 -1.63 18.69
C THR A 126 7.64 -1.96 17.33
N PHE A 127 6.30 -2.00 17.25
CA PHE A 127 5.56 -2.48 16.07
C PHE A 127 4.82 -1.39 15.28
N ALA A 128 4.96 -0.11 15.65
CA ALA A 128 4.27 1.00 15.00
C ALA A 128 4.74 1.28 13.56
N ASN A 129 6.01 0.96 13.24
CA ASN A 129 6.59 1.22 11.93
C ASN A 129 6.06 0.26 10.86
N ARG A 130 5.90 0.78 9.64
CA ARG A 130 5.25 0.08 8.53
C ARG A 130 6.22 -0.19 7.40
N ASP A 131 6.24 -1.42 6.89
CA ASP A 131 6.96 -1.75 5.66
C ASP A 131 6.16 -1.22 4.46
N MET A 132 6.67 -0.15 3.84
CA MET A 132 5.92 0.64 2.87
C MET A 132 6.06 0.10 1.44
N PRO A 133 4.96 -0.36 0.82
CA PRO A 133 4.94 -0.74 -0.60
C PRO A 133 5.36 0.41 -1.50
N VAL A 134 5.92 0.10 -2.67
CA VAL A 134 6.36 1.10 -3.65
C VAL A 134 5.24 2.05 -4.05
N ALA A 135 4.04 1.52 -4.31
CA ALA A 135 2.85 2.32 -4.65
C ALA A 135 2.52 3.32 -3.52
N SER A 136 2.43 2.83 -2.30
CA SER A 136 2.16 3.64 -1.11
C SER A 136 3.22 4.70 -0.88
N ARG A 137 4.50 4.38 -1.09
CA ARG A 137 5.62 5.32 -0.94
C ARG A 137 5.55 6.50 -1.88
N VAL A 138 5.12 6.25 -3.13
CA VAL A 138 4.92 7.34 -4.09
C VAL A 138 3.69 8.15 -3.69
N ALA A 139 2.57 7.50 -3.36
CA ALA A 139 1.32 8.17 -2.97
C ALA A 139 1.49 9.05 -1.71
N SER A 140 2.13 8.51 -0.68
CA SER A 140 2.36 9.17 0.61
C SER A 140 3.55 10.13 0.61
N ARG A 141 4.22 10.32 -0.55
CA ARG A 141 5.45 11.14 -0.67
C ARG A 141 6.56 10.70 0.29
N GLY A 142 6.68 9.39 0.50
CA GLY A 142 7.65 8.79 1.41
C GLY A 142 7.16 8.63 2.86
N GLY A 143 5.87 8.83 3.12
CA GLY A 143 5.28 8.72 4.46
C GLY A 143 5.02 10.06 5.13
N LEU A 144 4.76 11.12 4.37
CA LEU A 144 4.36 12.42 4.92
C LEU A 144 2.87 12.49 5.34
N ASP A 145 2.14 11.40 5.12
CA ASP A 145 0.76 11.21 5.54
C ASP A 145 0.66 10.53 6.93
N VAL A 146 -0.56 10.31 7.43
CA VAL A 146 -0.78 9.65 8.72
C VAL A 146 -0.75 8.13 8.57
N ALA A 147 -1.27 7.61 7.45
CA ALA A 147 -1.40 6.18 7.19
C ALA A 147 -0.08 5.43 6.90
N TRP A 148 0.95 6.09 6.37
CA TRP A 148 2.25 5.49 6.04
C TRP A 148 3.44 6.14 6.76
N GLY A 149 3.23 7.27 7.44
CA GLY A 149 4.27 7.88 8.27
C GLY A 149 4.80 6.95 9.36
N GLN A 150 6.09 7.12 9.65
CA GLN A 150 6.86 6.29 10.57
C GLN A 150 6.96 6.95 11.94
N LEU A 151 7.11 6.14 12.99
CA LEU A 151 7.18 6.61 14.37
C LEU A 151 8.44 7.44 14.64
N ASP A 152 9.53 7.11 13.95
CA ASP A 152 10.82 7.78 14.03
C ASP A 152 10.86 9.12 13.28
N ASP A 153 9.84 9.43 12.48
CA ASP A 153 9.68 10.76 11.90
C ASP A 153 9.16 11.73 12.98
N PRO A 154 9.92 12.79 13.32
CA PRO A 154 9.48 13.78 14.29
C PRO A 154 8.18 14.50 13.90
N HIS A 155 7.81 14.53 12.61
CA HIS A 155 6.61 15.20 12.11
C HIS A 155 5.34 14.35 12.25
N TRP A 156 5.45 13.01 12.32
CA TRP A 156 4.27 12.15 12.27
C TRP A 156 3.34 12.33 13.47
N ARG A 157 3.86 12.33 14.72
CA ARG A 157 3.01 12.51 15.91
C ARG A 157 2.32 13.87 15.93
N PRO A 158 3.03 14.99 15.68
CA PRO A 158 2.39 16.30 15.62
C PRO A 158 1.34 16.43 14.49
N VAL A 159 1.62 15.91 13.29
CA VAL A 159 0.65 15.90 12.18
C VAL A 159 -0.61 15.09 12.54
N ARG A 160 -0.44 13.89 13.09
CA ARG A 160 -1.56 13.07 13.56
C ARG A 160 -2.38 13.77 14.64
N LYS A 161 -1.72 14.47 15.58
CA LYS A 161 -2.37 15.26 16.63
C LYS A 161 -3.18 16.41 16.04
N LEU A 162 -2.65 17.09 15.02
CA LEU A 162 -3.34 18.15 14.30
C LEU A 162 -4.60 17.63 13.60
N CYS A 163 -4.51 16.55 12.82
CA CYS A 163 -5.68 15.93 12.19
C CYS A 163 -6.74 15.52 13.22
N THR A 164 -6.31 14.94 14.35
CA THR A 164 -7.22 14.54 15.43
C THR A 164 -7.92 15.75 16.05
N ARG A 165 -7.16 16.82 16.32
CA ARG A 165 -7.67 18.02 16.98
C ARG A 165 -8.56 18.85 16.06
N GLU A 166 -8.28 18.94 14.78
CA GLU A 166 -8.99 19.87 13.88
C GLU A 166 -10.10 19.19 13.08
N LEU A 167 -9.93 17.91 12.69
CA LEU A 167 -10.84 17.22 11.78
C LEU A 167 -11.63 16.09 12.47
N LEU A 168 -10.96 15.28 13.29
CA LEU A 168 -11.53 14.02 13.78
C LEU A 168 -12.12 14.09 15.20
N ASN A 169 -12.12 15.27 15.84
CA ASN A 169 -12.75 15.45 17.14
C ASN A 169 -14.29 15.48 17.01
N GLY A 170 -15.00 15.20 18.11
CA GLY A 170 -16.46 15.14 18.12
C GLY A 170 -17.15 16.43 17.65
N ALA A 171 -16.67 17.60 18.06
CA ALA A 171 -17.23 18.89 17.65
C ALA A 171 -17.03 19.17 16.15
N SER A 172 -15.87 18.84 15.58
CA SER A 172 -15.60 18.97 14.14
C SER A 172 -16.47 18.00 13.33
N VAL A 173 -16.60 16.75 13.79
CA VAL A 173 -17.48 15.77 13.16
C VAL A 173 -18.94 16.22 13.22
N ASP A 174 -19.39 16.84 14.31
CA ASP A 174 -20.74 17.38 14.43
C ASP A 174 -20.96 18.62 13.57
N ALA A 175 -19.98 19.52 13.47
CA ALA A 175 -20.03 20.69 12.58
C ALA A 175 -20.19 20.27 11.10
N LEU A 176 -19.56 19.16 10.70
CA LEU A 176 -19.67 18.59 9.35
C LEU A 176 -20.99 17.84 9.10
N ARG A 177 -21.87 17.68 10.09
CA ARG A 177 -23.13 16.92 9.96
C ARG A 177 -24.04 17.46 8.85
N GLY A 178 -24.16 18.79 8.74
CA GLY A 178 -24.97 19.44 7.71
C GLY A 178 -24.48 19.12 6.30
N MET A 179 -23.17 19.23 6.09
CA MET A 179 -22.51 18.89 4.82
C MET A 179 -22.69 17.41 4.47
N ARG A 180 -22.43 16.48 5.40
CA ARG A 180 -22.65 15.05 5.18
C ARG A 180 -24.08 14.75 4.75
N ARG A 181 -25.06 15.37 5.41
CA ARG A 181 -26.48 15.19 5.08
C ARG A 181 -26.80 15.72 3.68
N MET A 182 -26.19 16.80 3.23
CA MET A 182 -26.36 17.31 1.87
C MET A 182 -25.82 16.33 0.83
N GLU A 183 -24.60 15.82 0.98
CA GLU A 183 -24.00 14.88 0.01
C GLU A 183 -24.79 13.56 -0.08
N VAL A 184 -25.24 13.04 1.06
CA VAL A 184 -26.09 11.84 1.09
C VAL A 184 -27.43 12.10 0.39
N ARG A 185 -28.09 13.24 0.68
CA ARG A 185 -29.36 13.60 0.03
C ARG A 185 -29.20 13.76 -1.48
N ARG A 186 -28.10 14.35 -1.92
CA ARG A 186 -27.78 14.50 -3.35
C ARG A 186 -27.63 13.13 -4.01
N THR A 187 -26.80 12.26 -3.44
CA THR A 187 -26.60 10.89 -3.94
C THR A 187 -27.91 10.12 -4.03
N VAL A 188 -28.76 10.23 -3.01
CA VAL A 188 -30.11 9.64 -3.02
C VAL A 188 -30.98 10.24 -4.11
N GLY A 189 -30.95 11.57 -4.32
CA GLY A 189 -31.66 12.24 -5.41
C GLY A 189 -31.22 11.76 -6.81
N GLU A 190 -29.91 11.58 -7.02
CA GLU A 190 -29.37 11.03 -8.26
C GLU A 190 -29.83 9.58 -8.51
N LEU A 191 -29.98 8.78 -7.44
CA LEU A 191 -30.53 7.43 -7.52
C LEU A 191 -32.03 7.45 -7.85
N TYR A 192 -32.80 8.35 -7.26
CA TYR A 192 -34.22 8.52 -7.61
C TYR A 192 -34.40 8.87 -9.09
N GLY A 193 -33.53 9.71 -9.65
CA GLY A 193 -33.52 10.02 -11.08
C GLY A 193 -33.20 8.82 -11.99
N LYS A 194 -32.67 7.74 -11.43
CA LYS A 194 -32.36 6.47 -12.13
C LYS A 194 -33.32 5.35 -11.76
N ALA A 195 -34.50 5.68 -11.23
CA ALA A 195 -35.52 4.69 -10.87
C ALA A 195 -35.83 3.77 -12.07
N GLY A 196 -35.85 2.46 -11.81
CA GLY A 196 -36.05 1.43 -12.85
C GLY A 196 -34.78 1.00 -13.60
N ALA A 197 -33.65 1.69 -13.44
CA ALA A 197 -32.36 1.28 -14.02
C ALA A 197 -31.52 0.45 -13.05
N ARG A 198 -30.64 -0.40 -13.61
CA ARG A 198 -29.61 -1.11 -12.82
C ARG A 198 -28.52 -0.14 -12.42
N VAL A 199 -28.17 -0.12 -11.13
CA VAL A 199 -27.13 0.75 -10.57
C VAL A 199 -26.10 -0.07 -9.79
N ASN A 200 -24.83 0.35 -9.85
CA ASN A 200 -23.77 -0.22 -9.02
C ASN A 200 -23.73 0.51 -7.67
N VAL A 201 -24.31 -0.10 -6.63
CA VAL A 201 -24.39 0.50 -5.29
C VAL A 201 -23.02 0.71 -4.68
N GLY A 202 -22.06 -0.19 -4.92
CA GLY A 202 -20.70 -0.05 -4.39
C GLY A 202 -20.00 1.18 -4.94
N GLU A 203 -20.14 1.43 -6.24
CA GLU A 203 -19.56 2.60 -6.90
C GLU A 203 -20.24 3.91 -6.48
N VAL A 204 -21.57 3.90 -6.31
CA VAL A 204 -22.31 5.06 -5.82
C VAL A 204 -21.95 5.38 -4.36
N ALA A 205 -21.86 4.37 -3.50
CA ALA A 205 -21.47 4.54 -2.10
C ALA A 205 -20.02 5.04 -1.98
N PHE A 206 -19.11 4.50 -2.78
CA PHE A 206 -17.72 4.94 -2.84
C PHE A 206 -17.61 6.41 -3.22
N MET A 207 -18.28 6.84 -4.29
CA MET A 207 -18.26 8.24 -4.71
C MET A 207 -18.93 9.16 -3.70
N CYS A 208 -20.01 8.73 -3.04
CA CYS A 208 -20.60 9.49 -1.95
C CYS A 208 -19.60 9.71 -0.79
N ALA A 209 -18.81 8.69 -0.43
CA ALA A 209 -17.79 8.80 0.61
C ALA A 209 -16.68 9.77 0.19
N VAL A 210 -16.17 9.65 -1.04
CA VAL A 210 -15.16 10.57 -1.60
C VAL A 210 -15.66 12.01 -1.57
N ASN A 211 -16.90 12.26 -2.02
CA ASN A 211 -17.49 13.60 -2.00
C ASN A 211 -17.63 14.16 -0.59
N VAL A 212 -18.06 13.34 0.38
CA VAL A 212 -18.14 13.74 1.79
C VAL A 212 -16.76 14.13 2.33
N ILE A 213 -15.74 13.32 2.06
CA ILE A 213 -14.36 13.54 2.53
C ILE A 213 -13.80 14.83 1.93
N MET A 214 -13.86 15.00 0.61
CA MET A 214 -13.38 16.22 -0.04
C MET A 214 -14.10 17.47 0.44
N SER A 215 -15.41 17.37 0.65
CA SER A 215 -16.21 18.46 1.19
C SER A 215 -15.80 18.82 2.63
N ALA A 216 -15.34 17.86 3.42
CA ALA A 216 -14.78 18.11 4.74
C ALA A 216 -13.37 18.73 4.70
N LEU A 217 -12.52 18.26 3.77
CA LEU A 217 -11.11 18.68 3.71
C LEU A 217 -10.93 20.09 3.14
N TRP A 218 -11.61 20.43 2.04
CA TRP A 218 -11.41 21.70 1.33
C TRP A 218 -12.69 22.35 0.81
N GLY A 219 -13.85 21.98 1.36
CA GLY A 219 -15.14 22.58 1.01
C GLY A 219 -15.74 22.09 -0.30
N GLY A 220 -15.19 21.00 -0.86
CA GLY A 220 -15.74 20.26 -1.99
C GLY A 220 -15.06 20.60 -3.32
N ALA A 221 -14.90 19.58 -4.17
CA ALA A 221 -14.41 19.76 -5.54
C ALA A 221 -15.59 19.67 -6.51
N ARG A 222 -16.14 20.80 -6.93
CA ARG A 222 -17.13 20.84 -8.03
C ARG A 222 -16.49 20.67 -9.42
N LEU A 223 -15.16 20.65 -9.49
CA LEU A 223 -14.43 20.91 -10.72
C LEU A 223 -14.20 19.68 -11.60
N LEU A 224 -14.27 18.44 -11.08
CA LEU A 224 -13.78 17.27 -11.84
C LEU A 224 -14.48 15.94 -11.48
N GLU A 225 -15.79 15.91 -11.20
CA GLU A 225 -16.46 14.68 -10.67
C GLU A 225 -16.22 13.41 -11.51
N GLY A 226 -16.15 13.52 -12.85
CA GLY A 226 -15.88 12.39 -13.75
C GLY A 226 -14.41 11.95 -13.75
N GLU A 227 -13.49 12.87 -14.01
CA GLU A 227 -12.05 12.56 -14.04
C GLU A 227 -11.52 12.14 -12.67
N LEU A 228 -11.97 12.80 -11.60
CA LEU A 228 -11.61 12.44 -10.24
C LEU A 228 -12.03 11.01 -9.89
N ARG A 229 -13.24 10.60 -10.29
CA ARG A 229 -13.71 9.23 -10.07
C ARG A 229 -12.80 8.21 -10.75
N GLU A 230 -12.44 8.47 -12.00
CA GLU A 230 -11.52 7.61 -12.75
C GLU A 230 -10.16 7.52 -12.05
N LYS A 231 -9.60 8.66 -11.65
CA LYS A 231 -8.27 8.75 -11.00
C LYS A 231 -8.26 8.15 -9.59
N MET A 232 -9.35 8.28 -8.84
CA MET A 232 -9.51 7.59 -7.55
C MET A 232 -9.62 6.07 -7.73
N GLY A 233 -10.31 5.60 -8.77
CA GLY A 233 -10.34 4.18 -9.13
C GLY A 233 -8.95 3.64 -9.48
N GLU A 234 -8.20 4.39 -10.30
CA GLU A 234 -6.80 4.07 -10.65
C GLU A 234 -5.90 4.05 -9.41
N LEU A 235 -6.08 5.01 -8.48
CA LEU A 235 -5.34 5.07 -7.21
C LEU A 235 -5.57 3.83 -6.38
N MET A 236 -6.83 3.42 -6.22
CA MET A 236 -7.20 2.25 -5.43
C MET A 236 -6.68 0.95 -6.06
N ASP A 237 -6.77 0.81 -7.40
CA ASP A 237 -6.24 -0.38 -8.10
C ASP A 237 -4.72 -0.50 -7.92
N LEU A 238 -3.98 0.58 -8.16
CA LEU A 238 -2.52 0.58 -8.02
C LEU A 238 -2.07 0.34 -6.57
N SER A 239 -2.82 0.82 -5.59
CA SER A 239 -2.47 0.70 -4.16
C SER A 239 -2.61 -0.73 -3.64
N VAL A 240 -3.55 -1.53 -4.17
CA VAL A 240 -3.80 -2.92 -3.72
C VAL A 240 -3.12 -3.97 -4.61
N LYS A 241 -2.60 -3.57 -5.77
CA LYS A 241 -2.00 -4.47 -6.74
C LYS A 241 -0.72 -5.11 -6.19
N PRO A 242 -0.61 -6.46 -6.16
CA PRO A 242 0.61 -7.12 -5.75
C PRO A 242 1.78 -6.73 -6.65
N ASN A 243 2.90 -6.35 -6.04
CA ASN A 243 4.09 -5.89 -6.72
C ASN A 243 5.30 -6.75 -6.35
N VAL A 244 6.00 -7.29 -7.35
CA VAL A 244 7.19 -8.15 -7.19
C VAL A 244 8.29 -7.39 -6.45
N SER A 245 8.46 -6.10 -6.72
CA SER A 245 9.47 -5.26 -6.05
C SER A 245 9.27 -5.19 -4.53
N ASP A 246 8.02 -5.31 -4.06
CA ASP A 246 7.70 -5.26 -2.63
C ASP A 246 8.07 -6.55 -1.89
N PHE A 247 8.13 -7.68 -2.61
CA PHE A 247 8.56 -8.97 -2.06
C PHE A 247 10.05 -9.26 -2.29
N PHE A 248 10.66 -8.63 -3.30
CA PHE A 248 12.06 -8.82 -3.70
C PHE A 248 12.77 -7.46 -3.85
N PRO A 249 13.30 -6.89 -2.75
CA PRO A 249 13.93 -5.57 -2.76
C PRO A 249 15.10 -5.43 -3.76
N VAL A 250 15.79 -6.53 -4.09
CA VAL A 250 16.88 -6.54 -5.08
C VAL A 250 16.36 -6.16 -6.49
N LEU A 251 15.09 -6.42 -6.78
CA LEU A 251 14.45 -6.08 -8.05
C LEU A 251 13.74 -4.71 -8.02
N ALA A 252 13.78 -4.00 -6.88
CA ALA A 252 12.99 -2.78 -6.71
C ALA A 252 13.29 -1.71 -7.76
N GLY A 253 14.56 -1.52 -8.12
CA GLY A 253 14.98 -0.52 -9.12
C GLY A 253 14.55 -0.82 -10.56
N LEU A 254 14.07 -2.03 -10.87
CA LEU A 254 13.67 -2.41 -12.23
C LEU A 254 12.23 -2.01 -12.56
N ASP A 255 11.38 -1.80 -11.55
CA ASP A 255 9.95 -1.51 -11.72
C ASP A 255 9.28 -2.45 -12.75
N LEU A 256 9.45 -3.77 -12.56
CA LEU A 256 9.08 -4.81 -13.52
C LEU A 256 7.60 -4.75 -13.94
N GLN A 257 6.72 -4.35 -13.04
CA GLN A 257 5.28 -4.22 -13.29
C GLN A 257 4.85 -2.80 -13.66
N GLY A 258 5.77 -1.83 -13.67
CA GLY A 258 5.46 -0.43 -13.99
C GLY A 258 4.67 0.31 -12.92
N ILE A 259 4.51 -0.26 -11.71
CA ILE A 259 3.63 0.28 -10.66
C ILE A 259 4.17 1.62 -10.16
N GLU A 260 5.48 1.75 -9.98
CA GLU A 260 6.08 3.01 -9.53
C GLU A 260 5.82 4.11 -10.55
N ARG A 261 6.06 3.83 -11.84
CA ARG A 261 5.84 4.79 -12.94
C ARG A 261 4.37 5.13 -13.15
N GLN A 262 3.46 4.17 -12.99
CA GLN A 262 2.02 4.42 -13.05
C GLN A 262 1.58 5.31 -11.89
N MET A 263 1.99 4.99 -10.66
CA MET A 263 1.65 5.79 -9.49
C MET A 263 2.23 7.21 -9.57
N LYS A 264 3.47 7.40 -10.05
CA LYS A 264 4.06 8.74 -10.24
C LYS A 264 3.26 9.59 -11.23
N ARG A 265 2.82 9.00 -12.35
CA ARG A 265 1.99 9.72 -13.34
C ARG A 265 0.65 10.11 -12.74
N LEU A 266 0.02 9.20 -12.00
CA LEU A 266 -1.23 9.48 -11.30
C LEU A 266 -1.07 10.58 -10.26
N MET A 267 0.00 10.54 -9.46
CA MET A 267 0.30 11.58 -8.47
C MET A 267 0.54 12.95 -9.10
N GLY A 268 1.12 13.03 -10.30
CA GLY A 268 1.23 14.29 -11.03
C GLY A 268 -0.13 14.94 -11.34
N TRP A 269 -1.17 14.14 -11.62
CA TRP A 269 -2.53 14.66 -11.81
C TRP A 269 -3.12 15.16 -10.49
N PHE A 270 -2.98 14.37 -9.41
CA PHE A 270 -3.44 14.78 -8.07
C PHE A 270 -2.73 16.04 -7.58
N ASP A 271 -1.42 16.17 -7.83
CA ASP A 271 -0.66 17.37 -7.50
C ASP A 271 -1.21 18.61 -8.21
N GLY A 272 -1.51 18.52 -9.50
CA GLY A 272 -2.12 19.61 -10.26
C GLY A 272 -3.50 19.99 -9.71
N MET A 273 -4.32 19.01 -9.34
CA MET A 273 -5.61 19.24 -8.69
C MET A 273 -5.45 19.94 -7.33
N PHE A 274 -4.57 19.44 -6.47
CA PHE A 274 -4.32 20.03 -5.16
C PHE A 274 -3.74 21.45 -5.28
N ASP A 275 -2.84 21.69 -6.22
CA ASP A 275 -2.28 23.02 -6.48
C ASP A 275 -3.36 24.02 -6.90
N ALA A 276 -4.31 23.61 -7.75
CA ALA A 276 -5.44 24.45 -8.13
C ALA A 276 -6.31 24.83 -6.91
N ILE A 277 -6.64 23.84 -6.07
CA ILE A 277 -7.45 24.03 -4.85
C ILE A 277 -6.74 24.95 -3.85
N ILE A 278 -5.46 24.68 -3.57
CA ILE A 278 -4.64 25.46 -2.64
C ILE A 278 -4.48 26.90 -3.15
N LYS A 279 -4.19 27.08 -4.43
CA LYS A 279 -4.03 28.41 -5.04
C LYS A 279 -5.30 29.24 -4.95
N GLU A 280 -6.46 28.62 -5.21
CA GLU A 280 -7.74 29.30 -5.08
C GLU A 280 -8.03 29.68 -3.62
N ARG A 281 -7.75 28.78 -2.68
CA ARG A 281 -7.91 29.07 -1.25
C ARG A 281 -7.04 30.25 -0.79
N LEU A 282 -5.77 30.27 -1.19
CA LEU A 282 -4.85 31.36 -0.86
C LEU A 282 -5.31 32.71 -1.43
N ARG A 283 -5.94 32.73 -2.61
CA ARG A 283 -6.54 33.96 -3.17
C ARG A 283 -7.70 34.46 -2.33
N VAL A 284 -8.62 33.56 -1.95
CA VAL A 284 -9.78 33.91 -1.12
C VAL A 284 -9.35 34.42 0.25
N MET A 285 -8.34 33.80 0.86
CA MET A 285 -7.79 34.22 2.17
C MET A 285 -7.17 35.62 2.12
N ARG A 286 -6.53 36.01 1.01
CA ARG A 286 -5.94 37.35 0.84
C ARG A 286 -7.01 38.45 0.64
N GLY A 287 -8.19 38.10 0.14
CA GLY A 287 -9.28 39.04 -0.17
C GLY A 287 -10.27 39.32 0.95
N LYS A 288 -10.34 38.48 2.00
CA LYS A 288 -11.26 38.65 3.14
C LYS A 288 -10.54 39.24 4.36
N LYS A 289 -11.13 40.27 5.00
CA LYS A 289 -10.73 40.70 6.35
C LYS A 289 -11.00 39.58 7.35
N ARG A 290 -10.14 39.49 8.37
CA ARG A 290 -10.07 38.47 9.44
C ARG A 290 -11.36 38.36 10.28
N GLU A 291 -12.44 37.85 9.70
CA GLU A 291 -13.69 37.62 10.44
C GLU A 291 -14.08 36.13 10.38
N GLY A 292 -14.16 35.52 11.55
CA GLY A 292 -14.78 34.20 11.75
C GLY A 292 -13.79 33.03 11.83
N ALA A 293 -13.70 32.44 13.02
CA ALA A 293 -13.04 31.17 13.27
C ALA A 293 -13.92 30.02 12.80
N SER A 294 -13.95 29.73 11.49
CA SER A 294 -14.35 28.42 10.95
C SER A 294 -13.99 28.36 9.46
N GLY A 295 -12.69 28.30 9.16
CA GLY A 295 -12.22 27.86 7.85
C GLY A 295 -12.36 26.34 7.72
N ASP A 296 -12.39 25.81 6.49
CA ASP A 296 -12.26 24.37 6.30
C ASP A 296 -10.87 23.86 6.68
N PHE A 297 -10.69 22.55 6.72
CA PHE A 297 -9.44 21.94 7.21
C PHE A 297 -8.20 22.44 6.43
N LEU A 298 -8.31 22.64 5.12
CA LEU A 298 -7.28 23.27 4.30
C LEU A 298 -6.89 24.66 4.81
N GLU A 299 -7.85 25.53 5.11
CA GLU A 299 -7.57 26.85 5.66
C GLU A 299 -6.85 26.76 7.01
N THR A 300 -7.24 25.82 7.88
CA THR A 300 -6.56 25.57 9.15
C THR A 300 -5.11 25.14 8.95
N LEU A 301 -4.84 24.23 8.00
CA LEU A 301 -3.47 23.81 7.66
C LEU A 301 -2.62 24.96 7.12
N LEU A 302 -3.17 25.76 6.21
CA LEU A 302 -2.47 26.92 5.64
C LEU A 302 -2.15 27.97 6.70
N ARG A 303 -3.09 28.27 7.60
CA ARG A 303 -2.87 29.20 8.73
C ARG A 303 -1.82 28.66 9.71
N THR A 304 -1.86 27.36 10.00
CA THR A 304 -0.87 26.70 10.87
C THR A 304 0.54 26.88 10.29
N ARG A 305 0.69 26.63 8.99
CA ARG A 305 1.94 26.86 8.24
C ARG A 305 2.40 28.33 8.27
N GLU A 306 1.52 29.29 8.01
CA GLU A 306 1.87 30.72 7.97
C GLU A 306 2.25 31.28 9.35
N SER A 307 1.64 30.76 10.42
CA SER A 307 1.86 31.28 11.77
C SER A 307 3.25 30.96 12.34
N GLY A 308 3.96 29.95 11.78
CA GLY A 308 5.24 29.46 12.29
C GLY A 308 5.23 29.04 13.76
N SER A 309 4.05 28.94 14.39
CA SER A 309 3.86 28.78 15.83
C SER A 309 3.54 27.35 16.24
N SER A 310 3.43 26.43 15.28
CA SER A 310 3.33 25.00 15.54
C SER A 310 4.69 24.39 15.85
N GLU A 311 4.70 23.31 16.64
CA GLU A 311 5.83 22.39 16.84
C GLU A 311 6.34 21.73 15.51
N ILE A 312 5.83 22.15 14.34
CA ILE A 312 5.94 21.48 13.05
C ILE A 312 6.17 22.53 11.95
N GLU A 313 7.17 22.34 11.10
CA GLU A 313 7.25 23.00 9.80
C GLU A 313 6.43 22.22 8.76
N LEU A 314 5.15 22.59 8.60
CA LEU A 314 4.30 22.00 7.58
C LEU A 314 4.71 22.50 6.18
N THR A 315 5.21 21.59 5.35
CA THR A 315 5.47 21.86 3.92
C THR A 315 4.21 21.67 3.08
N MET A 316 4.21 22.15 1.83
CA MET A 316 3.10 21.88 0.91
C MET A 316 2.95 20.38 0.61
N ASP A 317 4.05 19.63 0.61
CA ASP A 317 4.01 18.17 0.40
C ASP A 317 3.32 17.44 1.56
N HIS A 318 3.47 17.92 2.79
CA HIS A 318 2.69 17.41 3.93
C HIS A 318 1.19 17.66 3.72
N ILE A 319 0.81 18.88 3.31
CA ILE A 319 -0.61 19.22 3.07
C ILE A 319 -1.18 18.32 1.95
N LYS A 320 -0.47 18.18 0.84
CA LYS A 320 -0.89 17.32 -0.28
C LYS A 320 -0.91 15.83 0.09
N GLY A 321 0.01 15.37 0.94
CA GLY A 321 0.02 14.02 1.49
C GLY A 321 -1.23 13.75 2.32
N LEU A 322 -1.55 14.65 3.26
CA LEU A 322 -2.74 14.56 4.11
C LEU A 322 -4.05 14.57 3.31
N PHE A 323 -4.08 15.28 2.19
CA PHE A 323 -5.25 15.35 1.33
C PHE A 323 -5.48 14.10 0.49
N LEU A 324 -4.42 13.35 0.22
CA LEU A 324 -4.53 12.05 -0.45
C LEU A 324 -4.90 10.94 0.54
N ASP A 325 -4.49 11.07 1.80
CA ASP A 325 -4.74 10.10 2.88
C ASP A 325 -6.18 10.17 3.42
N GLY A 326 -6.74 11.38 3.50
CA GLY A 326 -8.12 11.61 3.92
C GLY A 326 -9.13 11.10 2.91
#